data_AF-A0A519BUB8-F1
#
_entry.id   AF-A0A519BUB8-F1
#
_cell.length_a   1.000
_cell.length_b   1.000
_cell.length_c   1.000
_cell.angle_alpha   90.00
_cell.angle_beta   90.00
_cell.angle_gamma   90.00
#
_symmetry.space_group_name_H-M   'P 1'
#
loop_
_entity.id
_entity.type
_entity.pdbx_description
1 polymer ?
#
loop_
_entity_poly.entity_id
_entity_poly.type
_entity_poly.pdbx_seq_one_letter_code
_entity_poly.pdbx_strand_id
1 'polypeptide(L)'
;MKFVHMGDCHLGGWRQPELSKLNFESFQQAIKTAITEKANFILIAGDLFDSAYPSLEILKETFNEFRKIKEAKIPVFLIAGSHDYSVSGKTFLDVLEKAGFVKNVFIPEERNGAIILQPTIFEKVAIYGYPGKKSGLEVPEISKLKIEDAPGFFKILMLHTTLKDAIGSLPIPGVDHKDLPKVDYLALAHLHINYNKEGRVYCGPTFPNNLEELEELQGGSFYIVNIPGEIQKREIKIKEILTINLEINNSLEATDKIISELKNKILKNKIIILKLKGILDIGKPSDIDFHKIENYIKNQEAYVFLKSTTKLKIKETEIKLELKSNNLEEEIIKKFQEENPNELNKFIPELMNSLELEKKEDERSKIFEERLFEDIKKILEI
;
A
#
# COMPACT_ATOMS: atom_id res chain seq x y z
N MET A 1 11.78 -7.87 28.96
CA MET A 1 12.12 -6.71 28.07
C MET A 1 10.93 -6.48 27.17
N LYS A 2 10.50 -5.22 26.96
CA LYS A 2 9.33 -4.85 26.16
C LYS A 2 9.78 -4.10 24.91
N PHE A 3 9.26 -4.44 23.74
CA PHE A 3 9.48 -3.65 22.53
C PHE A 3 8.20 -3.48 21.72
N VAL A 4 8.19 -2.47 20.85
CA VAL A 4 7.14 -2.26 19.87
C VAL A 4 7.61 -2.76 18.51
N HIS A 5 6.76 -3.49 17.80
CA HIS A 5 6.98 -3.91 16.43
C HIS A 5 5.90 -3.29 15.53
N MET A 6 6.32 -2.42 14.62
CA MET A 6 5.51 -1.78 13.59
C MET A 6 6.24 -1.84 12.23
N GLY A 7 5.54 -1.45 11.18
CA GLY A 7 6.00 -1.44 9.80
C GLY A 7 4.85 -0.92 8.93
N ASP A 8 5.06 -0.84 7.62
CA ASP A 8 4.02 -0.49 6.65
C ASP A 8 3.28 0.80 7.07
N CYS A 9 4.03 1.81 7.50
CA CYS A 9 3.47 3.09 7.94
C CYS A 9 3.03 3.94 6.74
N HIS A 10 3.74 3.83 5.61
CA HIS A 10 3.46 4.53 4.36
C HIS A 10 3.20 6.03 4.57
N LEU A 11 4.02 6.69 5.39
CA LEU A 11 3.86 8.12 5.65
C LEU A 11 3.93 8.89 4.33
N GLY A 12 2.84 9.59 4.01
CA GLY A 12 2.67 10.31 2.75
C GLY A 12 1.98 9.54 1.62
N GLY A 13 1.44 8.35 1.86
CA GLY A 13 0.78 7.53 0.81
C GLY A 13 -0.60 8.04 0.38
N TRP A 14 -1.29 8.82 1.22
CA TRP A 14 -2.62 9.35 0.91
C TRP A 14 -2.57 10.73 0.25
N ARG A 15 -3.33 10.89 -0.84
CA ARG A 15 -3.51 12.17 -1.54
C ARG A 15 -4.58 13.05 -0.89
N GLN A 16 -5.60 12.44 -0.31
CA GLN A 16 -6.67 13.14 0.41
C GLN A 16 -6.09 13.70 1.72
N PRO A 17 -6.10 15.03 1.94
CA PRO A 17 -5.51 15.64 3.13
C PRO A 17 -6.04 15.05 4.45
N GLU A 18 -7.34 14.75 4.50
CA GLU A 18 -8.00 14.18 5.68
C GLU A 18 -7.47 12.79 6.03
N LEU A 19 -7.19 11.96 5.02
CA LEU A 19 -6.63 10.60 5.20
C LEU A 19 -5.13 10.64 5.43
N SER A 20 -4.41 11.55 4.78
CA SER A 20 -3.00 11.81 5.05
C SER A 20 -2.78 12.20 6.52
N LYS A 21 -3.66 13.05 7.05
CA LYS A 21 -3.69 13.40 8.48
C LYS A 21 -3.97 12.18 9.36
N LEU A 22 -4.98 11.35 9.04
CA LEU A 22 -5.27 10.13 9.83
C LEU A 22 -4.14 9.10 9.79
N ASN A 23 -3.47 8.96 8.64
CA ASN A 23 -2.27 8.14 8.50
C ASN A 23 -1.18 8.60 9.46
N PHE A 24 -0.90 9.91 9.49
CA PHE A 24 0.10 10.47 10.40
C PHE A 24 -0.32 10.36 11.88
N GLU A 25 -1.57 10.67 12.22
CA GLU A 25 -2.10 10.52 13.58
C GLU A 25 -2.02 9.06 14.08
N SER A 26 -2.15 8.09 13.19
CA SER A 26 -2.03 6.67 13.53
C SER A 26 -0.60 6.29 13.89
N PHE A 27 0.38 6.78 13.12
CA PHE A 27 1.79 6.66 13.47
C PHE A 27 2.08 7.34 14.83
N GLN A 28 1.57 8.56 15.06
CA GLN A 28 1.71 9.26 16.34
C GLN A 28 1.11 8.48 17.51
N GLN A 29 -0.03 7.81 17.31
CA GLN A 29 -0.65 6.97 18.33
C GLN A 29 0.20 5.74 18.68
N ALA A 30 0.83 5.11 17.67
CA ALA A 30 1.79 4.02 17.90
C ALA A 30 3.00 4.49 18.72
N ILE A 31 3.59 5.64 18.34
CA ILE A 31 4.72 6.25 19.06
C ILE A 31 4.35 6.65 20.48
N LYS A 32 3.21 7.32 20.66
CA LYS A 32 2.69 7.69 21.99
C LYS A 32 2.52 6.47 22.86
N THR A 33 2.00 5.37 22.30
CA THR A 33 1.85 4.11 23.03
C THR A 33 3.21 3.54 23.43
N ALA A 34 4.19 3.49 22.51
CA ALA A 34 5.54 3.03 22.80
C ALA A 34 6.19 3.79 23.98
N ILE A 35 6.03 5.12 24.00
CA ILE A 35 6.54 5.99 25.08
C ILE A 35 5.78 5.74 26.39
N THR A 36 4.44 5.72 26.35
CA THR A 36 3.59 5.55 27.54
C THR A 36 3.80 4.18 28.20
N GLU A 37 3.94 3.14 27.38
CA GLU A 37 4.19 1.76 27.80
C GLU A 37 5.64 1.50 28.21
N LYS A 38 6.52 2.52 28.08
CA LYS A 38 7.95 2.46 28.38
C LYS A 38 8.63 1.31 27.65
N ALA A 39 8.43 1.22 26.34
CA ALA A 39 9.12 0.25 25.51
C ALA A 39 10.65 0.45 25.63
N ASN A 40 11.40 -0.64 25.71
CA ASN A 40 12.85 -0.64 25.72
C ASN A 40 13.42 -0.25 24.36
N PHE A 41 12.72 -0.57 23.26
CA PHE A 41 13.07 -0.17 21.90
C PHE A 41 11.86 -0.29 20.95
N ILE A 42 11.98 0.26 19.75
CA ILE A 42 11.00 0.17 18.67
C ILE A 42 11.66 -0.51 17.45
N LEU A 43 10.93 -1.43 16.82
CA LEU A 43 11.27 -2.02 15.52
C LEU A 43 10.34 -1.44 14.46
N ILE A 44 10.92 -0.95 13.36
CA ILE A 44 10.21 -0.55 12.14
C ILE A 44 10.65 -1.48 11.01
N ALA A 45 9.83 -2.48 10.69
CA ALA A 45 10.15 -3.56 9.76
C ALA A 45 9.99 -3.19 8.27
N GLY A 46 10.25 -1.93 7.91
CA GLY A 46 10.17 -1.43 6.54
C GLY A 46 8.91 -0.59 6.25
N ASP A 47 8.93 0.06 5.09
CA ASP A 47 7.89 0.97 4.57
C ASP A 47 7.43 2.00 5.60
N LEU A 48 8.41 2.69 6.22
CA LEU A 48 8.14 3.86 7.04
C LEU A 48 7.51 4.97 6.18
N PHE A 49 8.06 5.16 4.99
CA PHE A 49 7.58 6.13 4.00
C PHE A 49 6.98 5.41 2.80
N ASP A 50 5.98 6.03 2.15
CA ASP A 50 5.41 5.50 0.91
C ASP A 50 6.33 5.69 -0.32
N SER A 51 7.39 6.47 -0.16
CA SER A 51 8.40 6.72 -1.19
C SER A 51 9.77 6.89 -0.54
N ALA A 52 10.84 6.47 -1.23
CA ALA A 52 12.22 6.75 -0.83
C ALA A 52 12.53 8.26 -0.70
N TYR A 53 11.72 9.11 -1.35
CA TYR A 53 11.80 10.57 -1.31
C TYR A 53 10.43 11.17 -0.93
N PRO A 54 10.05 11.13 0.37
CA PRO A 54 8.82 11.75 0.86
C PRO A 54 8.87 13.28 0.76
N SER A 55 7.70 13.93 0.83
CA SER A 55 7.60 15.38 0.79
C SER A 55 8.22 16.05 2.03
N LEU A 56 8.59 17.33 1.90
CA LEU A 56 9.15 18.10 3.02
C LEU A 56 8.19 18.19 4.21
N GLU A 57 6.88 18.21 3.96
CA GLU A 57 5.87 18.24 5.02
C GLU A 57 5.88 16.94 5.83
N ILE A 58 5.85 15.79 5.16
CA ILE A 58 5.95 14.47 5.80
C ILE A 58 7.23 14.34 6.61
N LEU A 59 8.35 14.83 6.06
CA LEU A 59 9.63 14.81 6.76
C LEU A 59 9.59 15.66 8.05
N LYS A 60 9.13 16.91 7.99
CA LYS A 60 9.08 17.78 9.17
C LYS A 60 8.32 17.13 10.33
N GLU A 61 7.16 16.57 10.06
CA GLU A 61 6.34 15.91 11.07
C GLU A 61 7.01 14.63 11.58
N THR A 62 7.59 13.83 10.67
CA THR A 62 8.30 12.59 11.03
C THR A 62 9.48 12.87 11.96
N PHE A 63 10.31 13.86 11.64
CA PHE A 63 11.43 14.29 12.50
C PHE A 63 10.95 14.75 13.89
N ASN A 64 9.79 15.39 13.98
CA ASN A 64 9.23 15.79 15.27
C ASN A 64 8.85 14.57 16.13
N GLU A 65 8.28 13.51 15.55
CA GLU A 65 8.00 12.27 16.29
C GLU A 65 9.28 11.54 16.70
N PHE A 66 10.27 11.43 15.81
CA PHE A 66 11.57 10.84 16.15
C PHE A 66 12.31 11.61 17.24
N ARG A 67 12.16 12.94 17.29
CA ARG A 67 12.67 13.75 18.40
C ARG A 67 12.03 13.34 19.73
N LYS A 68 10.71 13.17 19.80
CA LYS A 68 10.02 12.74 21.04
C LYS A 68 10.50 11.35 21.49
N ILE A 69 10.68 10.42 20.55
CA ILE A 69 11.20 9.08 20.83
C ILE A 69 12.63 9.16 21.42
N LYS A 70 13.48 9.99 20.81
CA LYS A 70 14.87 10.22 21.26
C LYS A 70 14.92 10.88 22.65
N GLU A 71 14.07 11.86 22.92
CA GLU A 71 13.93 12.50 24.24
C GLU A 71 13.47 11.50 25.31
N ALA A 72 12.59 10.56 24.95
CA ALA A 72 12.18 9.44 25.80
C ALA A 72 13.27 8.36 25.97
N LYS A 73 14.42 8.49 25.29
CA LYS A 73 15.56 7.55 25.30
C LYS A 73 15.19 6.13 24.84
N ILE A 74 14.28 6.03 23.89
CA ILE A 74 13.87 4.74 23.29
C ILE A 74 14.59 4.60 21.95
N PRO A 75 15.55 3.68 21.80
CA PRO A 75 16.20 3.44 20.51
C PRO A 75 15.22 2.85 19.49
N VAL A 76 15.42 3.22 18.22
CA VAL A 76 14.65 2.69 17.09
C VAL A 76 15.57 1.93 16.17
N PHE A 77 15.20 0.70 15.87
CA PHE A 77 15.86 -0.16 14.89
C PHE A 77 14.95 -0.33 13.69
N LEU A 78 15.51 -0.19 12.49
CA LEU A 78 14.72 -0.31 11.26
C LEU A 78 15.45 -1.04 10.14
N ILE A 79 14.65 -1.49 9.17
CA ILE A 79 15.08 -1.88 7.83
C ILE A 79 14.31 -1.04 6.81
N ALA A 80 14.80 -0.97 5.58
CA ALA A 80 14.00 -0.44 4.47
C ALA A 80 12.95 -1.48 4.04
N GLY A 81 11.80 -1.00 3.57
CA GLY A 81 10.82 -1.80 2.86
C GLY A 81 10.84 -1.50 1.35
N SER A 82 9.89 -2.08 0.63
CA SER A 82 9.86 -2.00 -0.83
C SER A 82 9.64 -0.58 -1.39
N HIS A 83 8.97 0.31 -0.64
CA HIS A 83 8.65 1.68 -1.03
C HIS A 83 9.78 2.66 -0.74
N ASP A 84 10.42 2.53 0.42
CA ASP A 84 11.48 3.41 0.89
C ASP A 84 12.90 2.87 0.62
N TYR A 85 13.01 1.76 -0.10
CA TYR A 85 14.25 1.25 -0.70
C TYR A 85 14.66 2.00 -1.97
N SER A 86 15.98 2.23 -2.12
CA SER A 86 16.60 2.83 -3.30
C SER A 86 17.91 2.10 -3.62
N VAL A 87 18.07 1.66 -4.88
CA VAL A 87 19.31 1.00 -5.35
C VAL A 87 20.53 1.89 -5.19
N SER A 88 20.36 3.22 -5.27
CA SER A 88 21.44 4.18 -5.07
C SER A 88 21.92 4.27 -3.62
N GLY A 89 21.21 3.65 -2.67
CA GLY A 89 21.43 3.79 -1.23
C GLY A 89 20.99 5.14 -0.65
N LYS A 90 20.64 6.11 -1.51
CA LYS A 90 20.16 7.43 -1.09
C LYS A 90 18.68 7.34 -0.76
N THR A 91 18.37 7.30 0.52
CA THR A 91 17.00 7.31 1.07
C THR A 91 16.94 8.24 2.26
N PHE A 92 15.74 8.67 2.65
CA PHE A 92 15.58 9.44 3.88
C PHE A 92 15.82 8.61 5.15
N LEU A 93 15.84 7.27 5.05
CA LEU A 93 16.25 6.40 6.17
C LEU A 93 17.72 6.63 6.54
N ASP A 94 18.62 6.82 5.56
CA ASP A 94 20.04 7.15 5.79
C ASP A 94 20.18 8.51 6.49
N VAL A 95 19.33 9.48 6.15
CA VAL A 95 19.30 10.79 6.82
C VAL A 95 18.88 10.65 8.29
N LEU A 96 17.85 9.85 8.58
CA LEU A 96 17.42 9.59 9.95
C LEU A 96 18.50 8.87 10.77
N GLU A 97 19.21 7.91 10.16
CA GLU A 97 20.32 7.20 10.81
C GLU A 97 21.49 8.15 11.11
N LYS A 98 21.91 8.95 10.13
CA LYS A 98 23.00 9.94 10.31
C LYS A 98 22.67 11.05 11.31
N ALA A 99 21.40 11.42 11.43
CA ALA A 99 20.91 12.33 12.48
C ALA A 99 20.84 11.67 13.87
N GLY A 100 21.08 10.36 13.96
CA GLY A 100 21.08 9.58 15.19
C GLY A 100 19.68 9.41 15.79
N PHE A 101 18.64 9.32 14.95
CA PHE A 101 17.28 9.00 15.39
C PHE A 101 16.99 7.50 15.36
N VAL A 102 17.62 6.80 14.43
CA VAL A 102 17.39 5.38 14.16
C VAL A 102 18.71 4.67 13.94
N LYS A 103 18.70 3.33 14.03
CA LYS A 103 19.79 2.47 13.59
C LYS A 103 19.27 1.52 12.52
N ASN A 104 19.87 1.55 11.33
CA ASN A 104 19.57 0.55 10.32
C ASN A 104 20.25 -0.77 10.71
N VAL A 105 19.48 -1.85 10.80
CA VAL A 105 19.97 -3.18 11.22
C VAL A 105 20.28 -4.11 10.05
N PHE A 106 20.20 -3.62 8.81
CA PHE A 106 20.75 -4.31 7.66
C PHE A 106 22.27 -4.14 7.61
N ILE A 107 22.99 -5.11 8.18
CA ILE A 107 24.45 -5.16 8.22
C ILE A 107 24.91 -6.46 7.53
N PRO A 108 24.98 -6.47 6.18
CA PRO A 108 25.37 -7.66 5.43
C PRO A 108 26.89 -7.84 5.41
N GLU A 109 27.33 -9.08 5.49
CA GLU A 109 28.69 -9.52 5.16
C GLU A 109 28.61 -10.61 4.10
N GLU A 110 29.30 -10.44 2.96
CA GLU A 110 29.42 -11.50 1.96
C GLU A 110 30.56 -12.43 2.31
N ARG A 111 30.24 -13.71 2.53
CA ARG A 111 31.22 -14.76 2.83
C ARG A 111 30.86 -16.04 2.07
N ASN A 112 31.79 -16.55 1.27
CA ASN A 112 31.63 -17.79 0.48
C ASN A 112 30.36 -17.81 -0.41
N GLY A 113 30.01 -16.68 -1.03
CA GLY A 113 28.83 -16.57 -1.90
C GLY A 113 27.49 -16.57 -1.16
N ALA A 114 27.49 -16.41 0.17
CA ALA A 114 26.31 -16.23 0.99
C ALA A 114 26.33 -14.88 1.70
N ILE A 115 25.15 -14.31 1.92
CA ILE A 115 24.97 -13.12 2.77
C ILE A 115 24.82 -13.59 4.21
N ILE A 116 25.71 -13.14 5.08
CA ILE A 116 25.66 -13.34 6.53
C ILE A 116 25.26 -12.01 7.17
N LEU A 117 24.13 -11.97 7.87
CA LEU A 117 23.74 -10.78 8.62
C LEU A 117 24.48 -10.71 9.95
N GLN A 118 25.09 -9.57 10.21
CA GLN A 118 25.71 -9.25 11.48
C GLN A 118 24.67 -8.66 12.45
N PRO A 119 24.70 -9.03 13.74
CA PRO A 119 23.73 -8.54 14.71
C PRO A 119 24.03 -7.11 15.13
N THR A 120 22.98 -6.32 15.30
CA THR A 120 22.99 -5.16 16.19
C THR A 120 22.65 -5.62 17.59
N ILE A 121 23.61 -5.50 18.51
CA ILE A 121 23.43 -5.90 19.91
C ILE A 121 22.81 -4.76 20.72
N PHE A 122 21.71 -5.07 21.42
CA PHE A 122 21.10 -4.16 22.37
C PHE A 122 20.69 -4.94 23.62
N GLU A 123 21.34 -4.63 24.75
CA GLU A 123 21.18 -5.34 26.02
C GLU A 123 21.33 -6.87 25.86
N LYS A 124 20.23 -7.63 25.93
CA LYS A 124 20.19 -9.10 25.80
C LYS A 124 19.56 -9.57 24.49
N VAL A 125 19.46 -8.68 23.50
CA VAL A 125 18.84 -8.94 22.19
C VAL A 125 19.87 -8.77 21.09
N ALA A 126 19.84 -9.69 20.11
CA ALA A 126 20.57 -9.60 18.86
C ALA A 126 19.57 -9.37 17.73
N ILE A 127 19.67 -8.21 17.08
CA ILE A 127 18.73 -7.78 16.03
C ILE A 127 19.42 -7.87 14.68
N TYR A 128 18.82 -8.61 13.77
CA TYR A 128 19.25 -8.80 12.38
C TYR A 128 18.17 -8.22 11.47
N GLY A 129 18.54 -7.69 10.31
CA GLY A 129 17.56 -7.22 9.35
C GLY A 129 17.99 -7.41 7.90
N TYR A 130 17.00 -7.61 7.03
CA TYR A 130 17.19 -7.61 5.58
C TYR A 130 16.09 -6.77 4.92
N PRO A 131 16.41 -5.83 4.02
CA PRO A 131 15.43 -4.89 3.46
C PRO A 131 14.50 -5.54 2.45
N GLY A 132 13.30 -5.00 2.33
CA GLY A 132 12.40 -5.30 1.22
C GLY A 132 12.88 -4.64 -0.07
N LYS A 133 12.71 -5.31 -1.21
CA LYS A 133 13.01 -4.75 -2.53
C LYS A 133 11.74 -4.73 -3.37
N LYS A 134 11.72 -3.89 -4.40
CA LYS A 134 10.59 -3.85 -5.33
C LYS A 134 10.48 -5.17 -6.08
N SER A 135 9.25 -5.57 -6.37
CA SER A 135 8.92 -6.76 -7.17
C SER A 135 9.44 -8.09 -6.60
N GLY A 136 9.69 -8.17 -5.29
CA GLY A 136 10.14 -9.40 -4.63
C GLY A 136 11.57 -9.83 -4.97
N LEU A 137 12.40 -8.90 -5.44
CA LEU A 137 13.81 -9.18 -5.77
C LEU A 137 14.63 -9.68 -4.57
N GLU A 138 14.15 -9.43 -3.35
CA GLU A 138 14.76 -9.94 -2.12
C GLU A 138 14.50 -11.44 -1.87
N VAL A 139 13.41 -12.01 -2.40
CA VAL A 139 12.97 -13.38 -2.08
C VAL A 139 14.06 -14.43 -2.37
N PRO A 140 14.75 -14.42 -3.53
CA PRO A 140 15.82 -15.38 -3.80
C PRO A 140 17.06 -15.20 -2.90
N GLU A 141 17.29 -13.98 -2.38
CA GLU A 141 18.42 -13.68 -1.50
C GLU A 141 18.12 -14.09 -0.06
N ILE A 142 16.92 -13.78 0.44
CA ILE A 142 16.46 -14.14 1.79
C ILE A 142 16.43 -15.66 1.97
N SER A 143 16.03 -16.42 0.94
CA SER A 143 16.00 -17.90 1.02
C SER A 143 17.38 -18.55 1.19
N LYS A 144 18.49 -17.80 1.00
CA LYS A 144 19.87 -18.28 1.18
C LYS A 144 20.61 -17.55 2.30
N LEU A 145 19.91 -16.69 3.02
CA LEU A 145 20.45 -15.84 4.06
C LEU A 145 20.96 -16.67 5.24
N LYS A 146 22.07 -16.26 5.83
CA LYS A 146 22.55 -16.75 7.12
C LYS A 146 22.65 -15.58 8.10
N ILE A 147 22.69 -15.90 9.39
CA ILE A 147 22.98 -14.93 10.46
C ILE A 147 24.26 -15.36 11.16
N GLU A 148 25.07 -14.39 11.58
CA GLU A 148 26.16 -14.65 12.53
C GLU A 148 25.54 -15.02 13.88
N ASP A 149 26.00 -16.09 14.50
CA ASP A 149 25.36 -16.60 15.72
C ASP A 149 25.60 -15.64 16.90
N ALA A 150 24.62 -15.53 17.79
CA ALA A 150 24.68 -14.74 19.02
C ALA A 150 24.23 -15.60 20.22
N PRO A 151 25.12 -16.47 20.75
CA PRO A 151 24.78 -17.36 21.86
C PRO A 151 24.36 -16.59 23.11
N GLY A 152 23.25 -17.00 23.73
CA GLY A 152 22.72 -16.39 24.97
C GLY A 152 21.91 -15.11 24.76
N PHE A 153 21.75 -14.63 23.52
CA PHE A 153 20.89 -13.50 23.17
C PHE A 153 19.52 -13.99 22.67
N PHE A 154 18.49 -13.19 22.92
CA PHE A 154 17.21 -13.34 22.24
C PHE A 154 17.34 -12.78 20.82
N LYS A 155 17.14 -13.62 19.80
CA LYS A 155 17.41 -13.28 18.40
C LYS A 155 16.14 -12.79 17.72
N ILE A 156 16.23 -11.61 17.13
CA ILE A 156 15.16 -11.01 16.33
C ILE A 156 15.65 -10.87 14.89
N LEU A 157 14.92 -11.44 13.93
CA LEU A 157 15.12 -11.18 12.51
C LEU A 157 14.00 -10.29 11.99
N MET A 158 14.36 -9.15 11.39
CA MET A 158 13.44 -8.24 10.72
C MET A 158 13.48 -8.49 9.22
N LEU A 159 12.32 -8.77 8.60
CA LEU A 159 12.20 -8.91 7.15
C LEU A 159 10.98 -8.15 6.63
N HIS A 160 11.14 -7.45 5.52
CA HIS A 160 10.04 -6.87 4.77
C HIS A 160 9.82 -7.72 3.52
N THR A 161 9.07 -8.82 3.64
CA THR A 161 8.89 -9.78 2.56
C THR A 161 7.66 -10.66 2.80
N THR A 162 7.38 -11.53 1.84
CA THR A 162 6.25 -12.45 1.85
C THR A 162 6.67 -13.84 2.32
N LEU A 163 5.94 -14.45 3.26
CA LEU A 163 6.06 -15.87 3.61
C LEU A 163 5.01 -16.71 2.90
N LYS A 164 5.42 -17.88 2.37
CA LYS A 164 4.52 -18.79 1.64
C LYS A 164 3.32 -19.27 2.46
N ASP A 165 3.50 -19.55 3.75
CA ASP A 165 2.43 -20.01 4.63
C ASP A 165 1.53 -18.87 5.16
N ALA A 166 1.83 -17.63 4.79
CA ALA A 166 1.05 -16.43 5.11
C ALA A 166 0.12 -16.01 3.96
N ILE A 167 0.53 -16.23 2.69
CA ILE A 167 -0.23 -15.80 1.49
C ILE A 167 -1.31 -16.76 1.01
N GLY A 168 -1.35 -18.00 1.51
CA GLY A 168 -2.30 -19.00 1.07
C GLY A 168 -2.13 -19.34 -0.41
N SER A 169 -3.09 -18.94 -1.25
CA SER A 169 -3.15 -19.25 -2.69
C SER A 169 -2.81 -18.07 -3.61
N LEU A 170 -2.36 -16.93 -3.09
CA LEU A 170 -2.00 -15.78 -3.92
C LEU A 170 -0.73 -16.10 -4.74
N PRO A 171 -0.69 -15.77 -6.05
CA PRO A 171 0.45 -16.06 -6.92
C PRO A 171 1.58 -15.02 -6.75
N ILE A 172 2.03 -14.81 -5.52
CA ILE A 172 3.06 -13.82 -5.17
C ILE A 172 4.36 -14.57 -4.77
N PRO A 173 5.55 -14.12 -5.20
CA PRO A 173 6.81 -14.66 -4.71
C PRO A 173 6.85 -14.63 -3.18
N GLY A 174 7.25 -15.73 -2.56
CA GLY A 174 7.34 -15.83 -1.11
C GLY A 174 8.46 -16.76 -0.67
N VAL A 175 9.00 -16.49 0.51
CA VAL A 175 10.03 -17.28 1.16
C VAL A 175 9.38 -18.43 1.94
N ASP A 176 9.95 -19.64 1.88
CA ASP A 176 9.58 -20.69 2.81
C ASP A 176 10.22 -20.40 4.17
N HIS A 177 9.43 -20.32 5.24
CA HIS A 177 9.97 -20.03 6.58
C HIS A 177 10.98 -21.09 7.05
N LYS A 178 10.98 -22.29 6.45
CA LYS A 178 11.97 -23.34 6.73
C LYS A 178 13.37 -23.04 6.20
N ASP A 179 13.46 -22.20 5.16
CA ASP A 179 14.73 -21.77 4.57
C ASP A 179 15.36 -20.61 5.37
N LEU A 180 14.61 -20.01 6.30
CA LEU A 180 15.08 -18.90 7.12
C LEU A 180 15.98 -19.36 8.28
N PRO A 181 16.93 -18.52 8.72
CA PRO A 181 17.68 -18.76 9.95
C PRO A 181 16.76 -18.88 11.17
N LYS A 182 17.13 -19.79 12.09
CA LYS A 182 16.40 -19.97 13.35
C LYS A 182 16.63 -18.79 14.28
N VAL A 183 15.54 -18.14 14.68
CA VAL A 183 15.49 -17.01 15.60
C VAL A 183 14.32 -17.16 16.57
N ASP A 184 14.33 -16.38 17.66
CA ASP A 184 13.28 -16.43 18.69
C ASP A 184 12.04 -15.59 18.31
N TYR A 185 12.23 -14.55 17.47
CA TYR A 185 11.15 -13.72 16.95
C TYR A 185 11.46 -13.25 15.52
N LEU A 186 10.48 -13.39 14.63
CA LEU A 186 10.55 -12.93 13.25
C LEU A 186 9.58 -11.77 13.08
N ALA A 187 10.15 -10.56 13.00
CA ALA A 187 9.45 -9.30 12.85
C ALA A 187 9.21 -9.01 11.35
N LEU A 188 7.99 -9.29 10.88
CA LEU A 188 7.60 -9.17 9.48
C LEU A 188 6.70 -7.94 9.25
N ALA A 189 6.86 -7.35 8.07
CA ALA A 189 5.97 -6.38 7.45
C ALA A 189 5.77 -6.77 5.97
N HIS A 190 5.10 -5.95 5.17
CA HIS A 190 4.74 -6.14 3.75
C HIS A 190 3.34 -6.75 3.52
N LEU A 191 2.96 -7.78 4.27
CA LEU A 191 1.60 -8.33 4.17
C LEU A 191 0.68 -7.67 5.19
N HIS A 192 -0.37 -7.01 4.70
CA HIS A 192 -1.35 -6.33 5.54
C HIS A 192 -2.44 -7.31 6.02
N ILE A 193 -2.03 -8.36 6.74
CA ILE A 193 -2.91 -9.45 7.20
C ILE A 193 -2.73 -9.71 8.70
N ASN A 194 -3.69 -10.41 9.30
CA ASN A 194 -3.53 -10.90 10.66
C ASN A 194 -2.75 -12.22 10.67
N TYR A 195 -1.45 -12.17 10.96
CA TYR A 195 -0.59 -13.34 11.04
C TYR A 195 0.35 -13.27 12.25
N ASN A 196 0.20 -14.24 13.15
CA ASN A 196 1.07 -14.49 14.29
C ASN A 196 1.15 -16.01 14.50
N LYS A 197 2.24 -16.64 14.08
CA LYS A 197 2.47 -18.08 14.20
C LYS A 197 3.87 -18.34 14.71
N GLU A 198 3.99 -19.00 15.87
CA GLU A 198 5.29 -19.45 16.39
C GLU A 198 6.36 -18.34 16.47
N GLY A 199 5.96 -17.12 16.86
CA GLY A 199 6.87 -15.96 16.94
C GLY A 199 7.15 -15.27 15.60
N ARG A 200 6.54 -15.72 14.49
CA ARG A 200 6.51 -15.04 13.19
C ARG A 200 5.30 -14.14 13.11
N VAL A 201 5.51 -12.83 13.04
CA VAL A 201 4.45 -11.84 13.19
C VAL A 201 4.49 -10.85 12.05
N TYR A 202 3.39 -10.71 11.30
CA TYR A 202 3.18 -9.54 10.44
C TYR A 202 2.55 -8.42 11.27
N CYS A 203 3.19 -7.26 11.33
CA CYS A 203 2.70 -6.15 12.13
C CYS A 203 1.40 -5.53 11.58
N GLY A 204 1.22 -5.61 10.25
CA GLY A 204 0.23 -4.85 9.51
C GLY A 204 0.57 -3.35 9.49
N PRO A 205 -0.20 -2.57 8.72
CA PRO A 205 0.06 -1.14 8.57
C PRO A 205 -0.40 -0.36 9.79
N THR A 206 0.32 0.71 10.13
CA THR A 206 -0.13 1.62 11.20
C THR A 206 -1.38 2.39 10.79
N PHE A 207 -1.63 2.54 9.49
CA PHE A 207 -2.91 2.96 8.89
C PHE A 207 -3.03 2.38 7.48
N PRO A 208 -4.22 1.89 7.05
CA PRO A 208 -4.41 1.35 5.70
C PRO A 208 -3.94 2.31 4.60
N ASN A 209 -3.26 1.80 3.57
CA ASN A 209 -2.59 2.64 2.56
C ASN A 209 -3.39 2.80 1.24
N ASN A 210 -4.51 2.10 1.09
CA ASN A 210 -5.41 2.24 -0.05
C ASN A 210 -6.88 1.98 0.36
N LEU A 211 -7.80 2.16 -0.58
CA LEU A 211 -9.24 2.07 -0.33
C LEU A 211 -9.67 0.64 0.07
N GLU A 212 -9.12 -0.37 -0.61
CA GLU A 212 -9.41 -1.77 -0.37
C GLU A 212 -8.99 -2.20 1.04
N GLU A 213 -7.76 -1.86 1.45
CA GLU A 213 -7.27 -2.12 2.81
C GLU A 213 -8.06 -1.34 3.85
N LEU A 214 -8.44 -0.10 3.56
CA LEU A 214 -9.21 0.73 4.48
C LEU A 214 -10.57 0.09 4.77
N GLU A 215 -11.20 -0.52 3.74
CA GLU A 215 -12.43 -1.30 3.87
C GLU A 215 -12.19 -2.62 4.64
N GLU A 216 -11.11 -3.36 4.35
CA GLU A 216 -10.87 -4.67 4.95
C GLU A 216 -10.41 -4.58 6.41
N LEU A 217 -9.44 -3.72 6.69
CA LEU A 217 -8.76 -3.63 7.99
C LEU A 217 -9.48 -2.71 8.97
N GLN A 218 -10.27 -1.75 8.48
CA GLN A 218 -11.05 -0.80 9.29
C GLN A 218 -10.20 0.07 10.26
N GLY A 219 -8.88 0.07 10.10
CA GLY A 219 -7.91 0.71 10.99
C GLY A 219 -6.53 0.09 10.82
N GLY A 220 -5.56 0.59 11.57
CA GLY A 220 -4.19 0.05 11.56
C GLY A 220 -3.89 -0.82 12.77
N SER A 221 -2.65 -1.30 12.84
CA SER A 221 -2.16 -2.03 14.01
C SER A 221 -0.64 -1.94 14.18
N PHE A 222 -0.20 -2.38 15.34
CA PHE A 222 1.19 -2.72 15.65
C PHE A 222 1.20 -3.76 16.78
N TYR A 223 2.37 -4.21 17.19
CA TYR A 223 2.51 -5.17 18.29
C TYR A 223 3.33 -4.60 19.43
N ILE A 224 2.94 -4.95 20.65
CA ILE A 224 3.78 -4.85 21.85
C ILE A 224 4.22 -6.26 22.20
N VAL A 225 5.53 -6.44 22.37
CA VAL A 225 6.12 -7.75 22.66
C VAL A 225 6.88 -7.68 23.97
N ASN A 226 6.51 -8.51 24.95
CA ASN A 226 7.27 -8.75 26.16
C ASN A 226 8.04 -10.06 26.03
N ILE A 227 9.37 -9.99 26.08
CA ILE A 227 10.24 -11.16 26.09
C ILE A 227 10.37 -11.71 27.53
N PRO A 228 10.27 -13.04 27.75
CA PRO A 228 10.01 -14.08 26.74
C PRO A 228 8.53 -14.50 26.71
N GLY A 229 7.75 -14.05 25.73
CA GLY A 229 6.59 -14.82 25.26
C GLY A 229 5.23 -14.12 25.17
N GLU A 230 5.10 -12.83 25.49
CA GLU A 230 3.82 -12.15 25.31
C GLU A 230 3.83 -11.27 24.06
N ILE A 231 3.04 -11.64 23.06
CA ILE A 231 2.87 -10.87 21.81
C ILE A 231 1.44 -10.36 21.78
N GLN A 232 1.26 -9.04 21.95
CA GLN A 232 -0.06 -8.42 21.95
C GLN A 232 -0.22 -7.49 20.75
N LYS A 233 -1.21 -7.76 19.90
CA LYS A 233 -1.64 -6.82 18.86
C LYS A 233 -2.34 -5.61 19.51
N ARG A 234 -2.02 -4.42 19.04
CA ARG A 234 -2.69 -3.16 19.37
C ARG A 234 -3.32 -2.61 18.10
N GLU A 235 -4.65 -2.51 18.09
CA GLU A 235 -5.39 -1.90 16.99
C GLU A 235 -5.39 -0.37 17.14
N ILE A 236 -5.29 0.32 16.01
CA ILE A 236 -5.38 1.77 15.90
C ILE A 236 -6.63 2.10 15.08
N LYS A 237 -7.70 2.48 15.77
CA LYS A 237 -8.98 2.88 15.17
C LYS A 237 -9.26 4.35 15.48
N ILE A 238 -8.72 5.26 14.68
CA ILE A 238 -8.88 6.71 14.87
C ILE A 238 -10.25 7.20 14.41
N LYS A 239 -10.79 6.58 13.36
CA LYS A 239 -12.06 6.97 12.75
C LYS A 239 -12.91 5.76 12.42
N GLU A 240 -14.22 5.90 12.59
CA GLU A 240 -15.17 4.91 12.13
C GLU A 240 -15.32 4.99 10.60
N ILE A 241 -15.46 3.82 9.98
CA ILE A 241 -15.56 3.67 8.52
C ILE A 241 -16.94 3.09 8.21
N LEU A 242 -17.66 3.74 7.30
CA LEU A 242 -18.95 3.28 6.80
C LEU A 242 -18.83 2.97 5.32
N THR A 243 -18.85 1.68 4.99
CA THR A 243 -18.87 1.21 3.60
C THR A 243 -20.30 0.97 3.14
N ILE A 244 -20.63 1.54 1.98
CA ILE A 244 -21.93 1.41 1.32
C ILE A 244 -21.70 0.75 -0.03
N ASN A 245 -22.19 -0.48 -0.15
CA ASN A 245 -22.11 -1.26 -1.38
C ASN A 245 -23.48 -1.24 -2.06
N LEU A 246 -23.56 -0.67 -3.26
CA LEU A 246 -24.81 -0.57 -4.02
C LEU A 246 -24.67 -1.20 -5.40
N GLU A 247 -25.69 -1.95 -5.78
CA GLU A 247 -25.82 -2.47 -7.13
C GLU A 247 -26.69 -1.54 -7.96
N ILE A 248 -26.16 -1.11 -9.11
CA ILE A 248 -26.75 -0.12 -10.01
C ILE A 248 -26.83 -0.73 -11.41
N ASN A 249 -28.04 -0.73 -11.96
CA ASN A 249 -28.38 -1.16 -13.31
C ASN A 249 -29.03 -0.06 -14.15
N ASN A 250 -29.65 0.94 -13.51
CA ASN A 250 -30.14 2.15 -14.14
C ASN A 250 -29.39 3.36 -13.56
N SER A 251 -28.55 3.99 -14.38
CA SER A 251 -27.74 5.14 -13.97
C SER A 251 -28.56 6.42 -13.73
N LEU A 252 -29.70 6.57 -14.42
CA LEU A 252 -30.58 7.74 -14.29
C LEU A 252 -31.22 7.85 -12.89
N GLU A 253 -31.47 6.71 -12.24
CA GLU A 253 -32.06 6.63 -10.90
C GLU A 253 -31.00 6.46 -9.79
N ALA A 254 -29.74 6.20 -10.18
CA ALA A 254 -28.68 5.84 -9.25
C ALA A 254 -28.42 6.93 -8.21
N THR A 255 -28.41 8.20 -8.63
CA THR A 255 -28.16 9.35 -7.76
C THR A 255 -29.14 9.39 -6.59
N ASP A 256 -30.44 9.32 -6.87
CA ASP A 256 -31.47 9.41 -5.84
C ASP A 256 -31.52 8.14 -4.98
N LYS A 257 -31.26 6.96 -5.57
CA LYS A 257 -31.10 5.70 -4.84
C LYS A 257 -29.94 5.78 -3.82
N ILE A 258 -28.79 6.30 -4.24
CA ILE A 258 -27.61 6.48 -3.37
C ILE A 258 -27.93 7.45 -2.23
N ILE A 259 -28.55 8.60 -2.53
CA ILE A 259 -28.94 9.58 -1.50
C ILE A 259 -29.97 9.00 -0.53
N SER A 260 -30.93 8.21 -1.02
CA SER A 260 -31.92 7.54 -0.16
C SER A 260 -31.27 6.56 0.81
N GLU A 261 -30.29 5.77 0.36
CA GLU A 261 -29.54 4.88 1.25
C GLU A 261 -28.75 5.68 2.29
N LEU A 262 -28.11 6.77 1.88
CA LEU A 262 -27.34 7.64 2.77
C LEU A 262 -28.20 8.33 3.84
N LYS A 263 -29.48 8.66 3.55
CA LYS A 263 -30.42 9.24 4.52
C LYS A 263 -30.68 8.35 5.73
N ASN A 264 -30.59 7.03 5.56
CA ASN A 264 -30.86 6.07 6.62
C ASN A 264 -29.63 5.76 7.49
N LYS A 265 -28.53 6.50 7.32
CA LYS A 265 -27.23 6.22 7.96
C LYS A 265 -26.69 7.46 8.68
N ILE A 266 -25.93 7.23 9.74
CA ILE A 266 -25.19 8.29 10.44
C ILE A 266 -23.84 8.48 9.76
N LEU A 267 -23.65 9.62 9.09
CA LEU A 267 -22.44 9.91 8.31
C LEU A 267 -21.42 10.79 9.07
N LYS A 268 -21.90 11.55 10.06
CA LYS A 268 -21.12 12.54 10.79
C LYS A 268 -19.82 11.98 11.36
N ASN A 269 -18.71 12.66 11.06
CA ASN A 269 -17.36 12.34 11.53
C ASN A 269 -16.84 10.94 11.13
N LYS A 270 -17.42 10.30 10.11
CA LYS A 270 -16.98 8.99 9.60
C LYS A 270 -16.26 9.11 8.26
N ILE A 271 -15.45 8.10 7.94
CA ILE A 271 -14.94 7.85 6.59
C ILE A 271 -16.06 7.14 5.83
N ILE A 272 -16.55 7.72 4.75
CA ILE A 272 -17.61 7.12 3.93
C ILE A 272 -16.98 6.53 2.67
N ILE A 273 -17.19 5.23 2.43
CA ILE A 273 -16.73 4.54 1.22
C ILE A 273 -17.96 4.08 0.42
N LEU A 274 -18.21 4.68 -0.74
CA LEU A 274 -19.27 4.28 -1.65
C LEU A 274 -18.73 3.40 -2.77
N LYS A 275 -19.17 2.15 -2.84
CA LYS A 275 -18.79 1.20 -3.89
C LYS A 275 -20.00 0.88 -4.75
N LEU A 276 -19.91 1.24 -6.03
CA LEU A 276 -20.93 0.93 -7.03
C LEU A 276 -20.48 -0.28 -7.84
N LYS A 277 -21.37 -1.25 -7.98
CA LYS A 277 -21.18 -2.43 -8.83
C LYS A 277 -22.43 -2.66 -9.69
N GLY A 278 -22.30 -3.47 -10.73
CA GLY A 278 -23.43 -3.87 -11.57
C GLY A 278 -23.17 -3.65 -13.05
N ILE A 279 -24.16 -3.96 -13.87
CA ILE A 279 -24.16 -3.73 -15.32
C ILE A 279 -25.26 -2.71 -15.60
N LEU A 280 -24.88 -1.56 -16.16
CA LEU A 280 -25.81 -0.52 -16.57
C LEU A 280 -26.55 -0.98 -17.83
N ASP A 281 -27.83 -1.31 -17.66
CA ASP A 281 -28.78 -1.57 -18.74
C ASP A 281 -29.31 -0.26 -19.33
N ILE A 282 -29.38 0.80 -18.52
CA ILE A 282 -29.97 2.09 -18.88
C ILE A 282 -29.04 3.24 -18.47
N GLY A 283 -28.78 4.12 -19.45
CA GLY A 283 -27.93 5.30 -19.31
C GLY A 283 -26.44 4.97 -19.23
N LYS A 284 -25.64 5.96 -18.84
CA LYS A 284 -24.17 5.92 -18.78
C LYS A 284 -23.66 6.34 -17.40
N PRO A 285 -22.43 5.96 -17.01
CA PRO A 285 -21.87 6.32 -15.70
C PRO A 285 -21.87 7.83 -15.40
N SER A 286 -21.80 8.69 -16.42
CA SER A 286 -21.84 10.15 -16.25
C SER A 286 -23.23 10.70 -15.89
N ASP A 287 -24.28 9.89 -15.98
CA ASP A 287 -25.63 10.28 -15.51
C ASP A 287 -25.73 10.24 -13.98
N ILE A 288 -24.77 9.61 -13.30
CA ILE A 288 -24.68 9.58 -11.84
C ILE A 288 -24.05 10.89 -11.36
N ASP A 289 -24.84 11.75 -10.72
CA ASP A 289 -24.41 13.05 -10.21
C ASP A 289 -23.65 12.89 -8.88
N PHE A 290 -22.37 12.57 -9.00
CA PHE A 290 -21.48 12.46 -7.86
C PHE A 290 -21.28 13.79 -7.13
N HIS A 291 -21.44 14.93 -7.79
CA HIS A 291 -21.32 16.23 -7.14
C HIS A 291 -22.49 16.46 -6.16
N LYS A 292 -23.72 16.09 -6.55
CA LYS A 292 -24.88 16.10 -5.65
C LYS A 292 -24.69 15.13 -4.47
N ILE A 293 -24.16 13.94 -4.72
CA ILE A 293 -23.86 12.95 -3.66
C ILE A 293 -22.80 13.48 -2.69
N GLU A 294 -21.69 14.01 -3.22
CA GLU A 294 -20.59 14.59 -2.44
C GLU A 294 -21.06 15.75 -1.56
N ASN A 295 -21.86 16.66 -2.12
CA ASN A 295 -22.44 17.76 -1.35
C ASN A 295 -23.39 17.28 -0.25
N TYR A 296 -24.23 16.28 -0.53
CA TYR A 296 -25.08 15.69 0.49
C TYR A 296 -24.26 15.12 1.65
N ILE A 297 -23.23 14.32 1.36
CA ILE A 297 -22.36 13.69 2.37
C ILE A 297 -21.61 14.75 3.17
N LYS A 298 -21.09 15.79 2.50
CA LYS A 298 -20.41 16.92 3.15
C LYS A 298 -21.34 17.70 4.09
N ASN A 299 -22.59 17.93 3.69
CA ASN A 299 -23.60 18.59 4.53
C ASN A 299 -23.99 17.77 5.77
N GLN A 300 -23.77 16.45 5.75
CA GLN A 300 -23.94 15.57 6.91
C GLN A 300 -22.66 15.49 7.79
N GLU A 301 -21.68 16.38 7.55
CA GLU A 301 -20.43 16.48 8.31
C GLU A 301 -19.61 15.18 8.31
N ALA A 302 -19.65 14.42 7.22
CA ALA A 302 -18.73 13.30 7.03
C ALA A 302 -17.27 13.79 7.03
N TYR A 303 -16.37 12.97 7.56
CA TYR A 303 -14.96 13.37 7.68
C TYR A 303 -14.23 13.29 6.34
N VAL A 304 -14.44 12.23 5.58
CA VAL A 304 -13.96 12.10 4.21
C VAL A 304 -14.92 11.22 3.42
N PHE A 305 -15.00 11.45 2.11
CA PHE A 305 -15.76 10.62 1.19
C PHE A 305 -14.85 10.03 0.12
N LEU A 306 -14.94 8.71 -0.03
CA LEU A 306 -14.27 7.93 -1.05
C LEU A 306 -15.32 7.20 -1.89
N LYS A 307 -15.01 7.01 -3.18
CA LYS A 307 -15.87 6.26 -4.09
C LYS A 307 -15.06 5.31 -4.97
N SER A 308 -15.66 4.17 -5.29
CA SER A 308 -15.15 3.22 -6.28
C SER A 308 -16.26 2.78 -7.21
N THR A 309 -16.02 2.93 -8.51
CA THR A 309 -16.94 2.54 -9.59
C THR A 309 -16.32 1.49 -10.51
N THR A 310 -15.17 0.93 -10.15
CA THR A 310 -14.39 -0.01 -10.98
C THR A 310 -15.16 -1.29 -11.33
N LYS A 311 -16.16 -1.65 -10.51
CA LYS A 311 -17.04 -2.82 -10.72
C LYS A 311 -18.36 -2.49 -11.40
N LEU A 312 -18.55 -1.24 -11.84
CA LEU A 312 -19.72 -0.80 -12.61
C LEU A 312 -19.37 -0.90 -14.10
N LYS A 313 -20.07 -1.77 -14.82
CA LYS A 313 -19.87 -2.03 -16.25
C LYS A 313 -21.03 -1.45 -17.05
N ILE A 314 -20.77 -1.12 -18.31
CA ILE A 314 -21.82 -0.83 -19.28
C ILE A 314 -22.20 -2.14 -19.94
N LYS A 315 -23.49 -2.36 -20.22
CA LYS A 315 -23.91 -3.51 -21.01
C LYS A 315 -23.28 -3.38 -22.41
N GLU A 316 -22.34 -4.26 -22.72
CA GLU A 316 -21.78 -4.35 -24.07
C GLU A 316 -22.91 -4.76 -25.02
N THR A 317 -23.12 -3.96 -26.07
CA THR A 317 -23.98 -4.35 -27.18
C THR A 317 -23.31 -5.53 -27.86
N GLU A 318 -23.93 -6.71 -27.86
CA GLU A 318 -23.44 -7.85 -28.65
C GLU A 318 -23.44 -7.46 -30.13
N ILE A 319 -22.27 -7.09 -30.65
CA ILE A 319 -22.04 -6.95 -32.07
C ILE A 319 -22.11 -8.37 -32.66
N LYS A 320 -23.29 -8.80 -33.12
CA LYS A 320 -23.43 -10.04 -33.91
C LYS A 320 -22.63 -9.90 -35.21
N LEU A 321 -21.45 -10.49 -35.28
CA LEU A 321 -20.61 -10.51 -36.47
C LEU A 321 -20.93 -11.78 -37.27
N GLU A 322 -21.48 -11.63 -38.48
CA GLU A 322 -21.46 -12.71 -39.47
C GLU A 322 -20.04 -12.77 -40.05
N LEU A 323 -19.29 -13.80 -39.68
CA LEU A 323 -17.88 -14.00 -40.04
C LEU A 323 -17.71 -14.20 -41.55
N LYS A 324 -17.40 -13.13 -42.31
CA LYS A 324 -16.91 -13.22 -43.70
C LYS A 324 -16.01 -12.05 -44.12
N SER A 325 -14.78 -11.93 -43.60
CA SER A 325 -13.67 -11.28 -44.35
C SER A 325 -12.31 -11.39 -43.64
N ASN A 326 -11.24 -11.05 -44.38
CA ASN A 326 -9.85 -10.94 -43.90
C ASN A 326 -9.56 -9.58 -43.20
N ASN A 327 -10.53 -8.67 -43.06
CA ASN A 327 -10.38 -7.34 -42.43
C ASN A 327 -11.36 -7.18 -41.25
N LEU A 328 -11.29 -8.10 -40.29
CA LEU A 328 -12.18 -8.14 -39.13
C LEU A 328 -12.12 -6.84 -38.29
N GLU A 329 -10.94 -6.26 -38.17
CA GLU A 329 -10.69 -5.07 -37.36
C GLU A 329 -11.36 -3.81 -37.93
N GLU A 330 -11.21 -3.57 -39.24
CA GLU A 330 -11.88 -2.46 -39.92
C GLU A 330 -13.40 -2.59 -39.87
N GLU A 331 -13.93 -3.81 -40.01
CA GLU A 331 -15.37 -4.07 -39.91
C GLU A 331 -15.91 -3.84 -38.50
N ILE A 332 -15.16 -4.23 -37.45
CA ILE A 332 -15.52 -3.97 -36.06
C ILE A 332 -15.53 -2.45 -35.78
N ILE A 333 -14.49 -1.74 -36.19
CA ILE A 333 -14.40 -0.28 -36.01
C ILE A 333 -15.57 0.40 -36.71
N LYS A 334 -15.82 0.06 -37.98
CA LYS A 334 -16.90 0.65 -38.76
C LYS A 334 -18.26 0.39 -38.13
N LYS A 335 -18.52 -0.86 -37.72
CA LYS A 335 -19.80 -1.21 -37.06
C LYS A 335 -19.96 -0.50 -35.71
N PHE A 336 -18.90 -0.39 -34.91
CA PHE A 336 -18.92 0.39 -33.68
C PHE A 336 -19.24 1.87 -33.94
N GLN A 337 -18.61 2.47 -34.97
CA GLN A 337 -18.85 3.87 -35.36
C GLN A 337 -20.28 4.11 -35.85
N GLU A 338 -20.87 3.15 -36.58
CA GLU A 338 -22.26 3.19 -37.05
C GLU A 338 -23.27 3.04 -35.89
N GLU A 339 -23.00 2.13 -34.94
CA GLU A 339 -23.88 1.88 -33.78
C GLU A 339 -23.75 2.96 -32.69
N ASN A 340 -22.61 3.66 -32.61
CA ASN A 340 -22.31 4.63 -31.55
C ASN A 340 -21.80 5.96 -32.14
N PRO A 341 -22.62 6.75 -32.85
CA PRO A 341 -22.18 7.98 -33.50
C PRO A 341 -21.68 9.01 -32.47
N ASN A 342 -20.38 9.32 -32.53
CA ASN A 342 -19.74 10.30 -31.65
C ASN A 342 -18.64 11.05 -32.43
N GLU A 343 -18.46 12.34 -32.16
CA GLU A 343 -17.40 13.14 -32.80
C GLU A 343 -15.99 12.63 -32.50
N LEU A 344 -15.79 11.96 -31.37
CA LEU A 344 -14.52 11.34 -30.99
C LEU A 344 -14.17 10.10 -31.82
N ASN A 345 -15.14 9.52 -32.53
CA ASN A 345 -14.92 8.31 -33.33
C ASN A 345 -13.90 8.53 -34.47
N LYS A 346 -13.70 9.78 -34.90
CA LYS A 346 -12.69 10.14 -35.91
C LYS A 346 -11.27 9.82 -35.47
N PHE A 347 -11.01 9.79 -34.17
CA PHE A 347 -9.69 9.54 -33.59
C PHE A 347 -9.38 8.05 -33.40
N ILE A 348 -10.36 7.15 -33.57
CA ILE A 348 -10.18 5.71 -33.30
C ILE A 348 -8.99 5.11 -34.07
N PRO A 349 -8.86 5.32 -35.40
CA PRO A 349 -7.74 4.74 -36.15
C PRO A 349 -6.37 5.26 -35.68
N GLU A 350 -6.29 6.55 -35.37
CA GLU A 350 -5.04 7.20 -34.94
C GLU A 350 -4.63 6.78 -33.52
N LEU A 351 -5.60 6.67 -32.61
CA LEU A 351 -5.37 6.19 -31.25
C LEU A 351 -4.94 4.73 -31.23
N MET A 352 -5.54 3.89 -32.07
CA MET A 352 -5.14 2.48 -32.17
C MET A 352 -3.70 2.34 -32.65
N ASN A 353 -3.33 3.03 -33.74
CA ASN A 353 -1.94 3.05 -34.22
C ASN A 353 -0.95 3.56 -33.15
N SER A 354 -1.35 4.56 -32.36
CA SER A 354 -0.51 5.07 -31.27
C SER A 354 -0.35 4.06 -30.13
N LEU A 355 -1.41 3.32 -29.79
CA LEU A 355 -1.39 2.29 -28.74
C LEU A 355 -0.69 0.99 -29.16
N GLU A 356 -0.49 0.78 -30.46
CA GLU A 356 0.36 -0.31 -31.00
C GLU A 356 1.86 -0.02 -30.87
N LEU A 357 2.26 1.20 -30.52
CA LEU A 357 3.67 1.55 -30.39
C LEU A 357 4.36 0.69 -29.33
N GLU A 358 5.38 -0.03 -29.74
CA GLU A 358 6.22 -0.78 -28.83
C GLU A 358 7.35 0.07 -28.24
N LYS A 359 7.77 -0.31 -27.04
CA LYS A 359 8.93 0.27 -26.37
C LYS A 359 10.20 -0.15 -27.09
N LYS A 360 11.07 0.80 -27.44
CA LYS A 360 12.36 0.50 -28.10
C LYS A 360 13.34 -0.14 -27.11
N GLU A 361 14.27 -0.97 -27.61
CA GLU A 361 15.19 -1.77 -26.78
C GLU A 361 15.98 -0.94 -25.73
N ASP A 362 16.39 0.28 -26.08
CA ASP A 362 17.16 1.18 -25.19
C ASP A 362 16.33 2.30 -24.53
N GLU A 363 15.01 2.29 -24.71
CA GLU A 363 14.13 3.34 -24.18
C GLU A 363 13.79 3.08 -22.71
N ARG A 364 13.87 4.09 -21.85
CA ARG A 364 13.40 3.96 -20.46
C ARG A 364 11.88 3.99 -20.44
N SER A 365 11.24 3.20 -19.56
CA SER A 365 9.76 3.12 -19.50
C SER A 365 9.10 4.49 -19.33
N LYS A 366 9.69 5.38 -18.53
CA LYS A 366 9.21 6.76 -18.37
C LYS A 366 9.23 7.56 -19.68
N ILE A 367 10.27 7.39 -20.50
CA ILE A 367 10.41 8.10 -21.78
C ILE A 367 9.40 7.53 -22.80
N PHE A 368 9.20 6.21 -22.79
CA PHE A 368 8.17 5.56 -23.59
C PHE A 368 6.77 6.04 -23.22
N GLU A 369 6.45 6.09 -21.92
CA GLU A 369 5.18 6.62 -21.42
C GLU A 369 5.00 8.09 -21.81
N GLU A 370 6.01 8.94 -21.58
CA GLU A 370 5.98 10.36 -21.97
C GLU A 370 5.72 10.52 -23.48
N ARG A 371 6.41 9.74 -24.33
CA ARG A 371 6.22 9.75 -25.79
C ARG A 371 4.81 9.31 -26.19
N LEU A 372 4.32 8.21 -25.60
CA LEU A 372 2.97 7.69 -25.86
C LEU A 372 1.91 8.72 -25.45
N PHE A 373 2.06 9.33 -24.27
CA PHE A 373 1.15 10.38 -23.80
C PHE A 373 1.22 11.66 -24.66
N GLU A 374 2.40 12.06 -25.12
CA GLU A 374 2.54 13.20 -26.03
C GLU A 374 1.87 12.94 -27.38
N ASP A 375 1.99 11.75 -27.94
CA ASP A 375 1.35 11.40 -29.22
C ASP A 375 -0.17 11.30 -29.08
N ILE A 376 -0.68 10.70 -27.99
CA ILE A 376 -2.13 10.69 -27.71
C ILE A 376 -2.67 12.11 -27.52
N LYS A 377 -1.94 12.99 -26.84
CA LYS A 377 -2.35 14.41 -26.68
C LYS A 377 -2.46 15.14 -28.01
N LYS A 378 -1.50 14.92 -28.92
CA LYS A 378 -1.56 15.48 -30.28
C LYS A 378 -2.79 15.00 -31.04
N ILE A 379 -3.08 13.70 -30.97
CA ILE A 379 -4.26 13.09 -31.63
C ILE A 379 -5.54 13.72 -31.07
N LEU A 380 -5.63 13.91 -29.76
CA LEU A 380 -6.80 14.46 -29.09
C LEU A 380 -6.88 16.00 -29.11
N GLU A 381 -5.90 16.69 -29.70
CA GLU A 381 -5.80 18.16 -29.75
C GLU A 381 -5.84 18.85 -28.36
N ILE A 382 -5.21 18.25 -27.33
CA ILE A 382 -5.22 18.72 -25.92
C ILE A 382 -3.86 19.05 -25.31
#